data_AF-A0A1I5DMK9-F1
#
_entry.id   AF-A0A1I5DMK9-F1
#
_cell.length_a   1.000
_cell.length_b   1.000
_cell.length_c   1.000
_cell.angle_alpha   90.00
_cell.angle_beta   90.00
_cell.angle_gamma   90.00
#
_symmetry.space_group_name_H-M   'P 1'
#
loop_
_entity.id
_entity.type
_entity.pdbx_description
1 polymer ?
#
loop_
_entity_poly.entity_id
_entity_poly.type
_entity_poly.pdbx_seq_one_letter_code
_entity_poly.pdbx_strand_id
1 'polypeptide(L)'
;KAIFDNNLTYLTNDNFSSQFNADWANKLLICIDEVLFNKEELTERIKYLSTTDYNKLEAKGKDKREVEFFAKFILCSNNEDNFIKIDSDETRFWVLKIPSLKTEEIQFLERLKEEIPAFLFYLQHRELATAHKTRMWFTPEQINTNALKNLMRNNRNRVEKELASILLSLMETFDVDEVNLCPLDALQVLNRTRIRTDLTQLRQILKKDWKLNNQDNSRKYQKMVIWQDGGLELIPTKGRYYTIEKSFLLRHFEDLENDETMRE
;
A
#
# COMPACT_ATOMS: atom_id res chain seq x y z
N LYS A 1 25.05 -6.24 7.73
CA LYS A 1 25.76 -7.38 8.39
C LYS A 1 26.91 -6.94 9.30
N ALA A 2 27.80 -6.02 8.86
CA ALA A 2 28.99 -5.63 9.63
C ALA A 2 28.75 -5.07 11.06
N ILE A 3 27.58 -4.47 11.32
CA ILE A 3 27.23 -3.95 12.66
C ILE A 3 26.58 -5.01 13.56
N PHE A 4 25.56 -5.69 13.04
CA PHE A 4 24.73 -6.62 13.83
C PHE A 4 25.21 -8.07 13.81
N ASP A 5 26.13 -8.39 12.89
CA ASP A 5 26.69 -9.73 12.67
C ASP A 5 25.64 -10.85 12.76
N ASN A 6 25.74 -11.74 13.74
CA ASN A 6 24.84 -12.88 13.92
C ASN A 6 23.42 -12.50 14.36
N ASN A 7 23.16 -11.25 14.75
CA ASN A 7 21.83 -10.73 15.08
C ASN A 7 21.07 -10.21 13.84
N LEU A 8 21.67 -10.28 12.65
CA LEU A 8 21.04 -9.94 11.38
C LEU A 8 21.05 -11.14 10.43
N THR A 9 19.95 -11.34 9.71
CA THR A 9 19.85 -12.33 8.64
C THR A 9 19.23 -11.76 7.38
N TYR A 10 19.56 -12.36 6.24
CA TYR A 10 18.93 -12.10 4.95
C TYR A 10 18.01 -13.27 4.62
N LEU A 11 16.80 -12.98 4.17
CA LEU A 11 15.81 -13.96 3.74
C LEU A 11 15.39 -13.69 2.30
N THR A 12 15.10 -14.76 1.58
CA THR A 12 14.33 -14.71 0.34
C THR A 12 12.82 -14.78 0.66
N ASN A 13 11.98 -14.45 -0.31
CA ASN A 13 10.51 -14.60 -0.20
C ASN A 13 10.10 -16.04 0.19
N ASP A 14 10.79 -17.05 -0.34
CA ASP A 14 10.51 -18.46 -0.05
C ASP A 14 10.88 -18.84 1.39
N ASN A 15 12.03 -18.36 1.87
CA ASN A 15 12.45 -18.61 3.26
C ASN A 15 11.48 -17.97 4.26
N PHE A 16 11.01 -16.76 3.98
CA PHE A 16 10.03 -16.10 4.83
C PHE A 16 8.66 -16.79 4.80
N SER A 17 8.25 -17.32 3.64
CA SER A 17 6.99 -18.05 3.46
C SER A 17 6.97 -19.41 4.18
N SER A 18 8.14 -19.96 4.51
CA SER A 18 8.26 -21.22 5.25
C SER A 18 7.63 -21.14 6.64
N GLN A 19 7.10 -22.29 7.10
CA GLN A 19 6.69 -22.49 8.49
C GLN A 19 7.89 -22.58 9.43
N PHE A 20 9.03 -23.11 8.94
CA PHE A 20 10.26 -23.20 9.70
C PHE A 20 10.95 -21.84 9.74
N ASN A 21 11.21 -21.35 10.95
CA ASN A 21 11.72 -20.01 11.19
C ASN A 21 12.93 -19.99 12.15
N ALA A 22 13.45 -21.15 12.52
CA ALA A 22 14.49 -21.29 13.52
C ALA A 22 15.82 -20.59 13.16
N ASP A 23 16.05 -20.33 11.88
CA ASP A 23 17.20 -19.61 11.33
C ASP A 23 17.12 -18.09 11.55
N TRP A 24 15.91 -17.53 11.71
CA TRP A 24 15.71 -16.08 11.79
C TRP A 24 14.91 -15.60 13.00
N ALA A 25 14.18 -16.46 13.69
CA ALA A 25 13.28 -16.06 14.77
C ALA A 25 13.98 -15.51 16.03
N ASN A 26 15.30 -15.74 16.18
CA ASN A 26 16.12 -15.19 17.26
C ASN A 26 16.97 -13.98 16.82
N LYS A 27 16.69 -13.39 15.66
CA LYS A 27 17.45 -12.25 15.12
C LYS A 27 16.78 -10.94 15.52
N LEU A 28 17.60 -9.89 15.65
CA LEU A 28 17.12 -8.53 15.89
C LEU A 28 16.70 -7.84 14.59
N LEU A 29 17.37 -8.16 13.48
CA LEU A 29 17.09 -7.58 12.18
C LEU A 29 16.94 -8.67 11.12
N ILE A 30 15.82 -8.62 10.40
CA ILE A 30 15.51 -9.53 9.30
C ILE A 30 15.38 -8.68 8.04
N CYS A 31 16.34 -8.85 7.12
CA CYS A 31 16.32 -8.20 5.82
C CYS A 31 15.72 -9.16 4.80
N ILE A 32 14.64 -8.79 4.13
CA ILE A 32 14.08 -9.57 3.02
C ILE A 32 14.43 -8.83 1.74
N ASP A 33 15.17 -9.52 0.86
CA ASP A 33 15.61 -8.95 -0.42
C ASP A 33 14.67 -9.33 -1.55
N GLU A 34 14.61 -8.50 -2.58
CA GLU A 34 13.75 -8.66 -3.76
C GLU A 34 12.28 -9.00 -3.41
N VAL A 35 11.71 -8.25 -2.47
CA VAL A 35 10.35 -8.52 -1.99
C VAL A 35 9.35 -8.37 -3.12
N LEU A 36 8.49 -9.40 -3.27
CA LEU A 36 7.34 -9.41 -4.14
C LEU A 36 6.22 -10.26 -3.49
N PHE A 37 5.56 -9.69 -2.49
CA PHE A 37 4.47 -10.36 -1.78
C PHE A 37 3.15 -10.20 -2.53
N ASN A 38 2.93 -11.13 -3.45
CA ASN A 38 1.65 -11.26 -4.15
C ASN A 38 0.52 -11.80 -3.24
N LYS A 39 0.86 -12.31 -2.04
CA LYS A 39 -0.07 -12.90 -1.08
C LYS A 39 -0.27 -11.97 0.12
N GLU A 40 -1.52 -11.61 0.39
CA GLU A 40 -1.92 -10.78 1.55
C GLU A 40 -1.51 -11.42 2.87
N GLU A 41 -1.51 -12.76 2.95
CA GLU A 41 -1.08 -13.52 4.13
C GLU A 41 0.34 -13.18 4.60
N LEU A 42 1.28 -12.95 3.67
CA LEU A 42 2.66 -12.60 4.02
C LEU A 42 2.75 -11.19 4.61
N THR A 43 1.95 -10.27 4.08
CA THR A 43 1.84 -8.90 4.62
C THR A 43 1.27 -8.94 6.04
N GLU A 44 0.18 -9.69 6.26
CA GLU A 44 -0.41 -9.86 7.59
C GLU A 44 0.56 -10.53 8.58
N ARG A 45 1.34 -11.51 8.11
CA ARG A 45 2.40 -12.12 8.92
C ARG A 45 3.45 -11.09 9.35
N ILE A 46 3.87 -10.18 8.48
CA ILE A 46 4.80 -9.10 8.84
C ILE A 46 4.17 -8.13 9.85
N LYS A 47 2.91 -7.73 9.62
CA LYS A 47 2.17 -6.86 10.54
C LYS A 47 2.11 -7.48 11.94
N TYR A 48 1.79 -8.78 12.03
CA TYR A 48 1.81 -9.54 13.28
C TYR A 48 3.20 -9.56 13.93
N LEU A 49 4.21 -10.03 13.19
CA LEU A 49 5.56 -10.19 13.72
C LEU A 49 6.21 -8.87 14.14
N SER A 50 5.87 -7.76 13.48
CA SER A 50 6.39 -6.43 13.83
C SER A 50 5.93 -5.90 15.19
N THR A 51 4.87 -6.49 15.76
CA THR A 51 4.21 -6.01 16.99
C THR A 51 4.12 -7.04 18.11
N THR A 52 4.28 -8.33 17.81
CA THR A 52 4.23 -9.40 18.81
C THR A 52 5.49 -9.42 19.68
N ASP A 53 5.32 -9.72 20.96
CA ASP A 53 6.44 -9.91 21.90
C ASP A 53 6.92 -11.37 21.92
N TYR A 54 6.09 -12.31 21.47
CA TYR A 54 6.36 -13.74 21.45
C TYR A 54 6.04 -14.35 20.09
N ASN A 55 6.84 -15.33 19.69
CA ASN A 55 6.62 -16.11 18.47
C ASN A 55 6.97 -17.59 18.70
N LYS A 56 6.28 -18.48 17.98
CA LYS A 56 6.60 -19.91 18.00
C LYS A 56 7.81 -20.17 17.12
N LEU A 57 8.87 -20.66 17.75
CA LEU A 57 10.05 -21.18 17.08
C LEU A 57 9.73 -22.57 16.52
N GLU A 58 9.86 -22.72 15.21
CA GLU A 58 9.63 -23.98 14.50
C GLU A 58 10.91 -24.40 13.76
N ALA A 59 11.40 -25.60 14.09
CA ALA A 59 12.53 -26.23 13.43
C ALA A 59 12.15 -27.63 12.93
N LYS A 60 12.76 -28.07 11.84
CA LYS A 60 12.51 -29.39 11.28
C LYS A 60 12.90 -30.49 12.28
N GLY A 61 11.96 -31.37 12.59
CA GLY A 61 12.18 -32.50 13.50
C GLY A 61 12.37 -32.11 14.97
N LYS A 62 11.90 -30.93 15.38
CA LYS A 62 11.89 -30.48 16.78
C LYS A 62 10.51 -29.97 17.18
N ASP A 63 10.20 -30.07 18.46
CA ASP A 63 8.96 -29.54 19.00
C ASP A 63 8.93 -28.01 18.94
N LYS A 64 7.72 -27.49 18.72
CA LYS A 64 7.47 -26.05 18.70
C LYS A 64 7.61 -25.49 20.11
N ARG A 65 8.36 -24.40 20.26
CA ARG A 65 8.49 -23.69 21.54
C ARG A 65 8.23 -22.21 21.36
N GLU A 66 7.64 -21.59 22.36
CA GLU A 66 7.46 -20.14 22.38
C GLU A 66 8.77 -19.46 22.81
N VAL A 67 9.15 -18.40 22.09
CA VAL A 67 10.33 -17.59 22.39
C VAL A 67 9.96 -16.12 22.27
N GLU A 68 10.68 -15.27 23.00
CA GLU A 68 10.57 -13.82 22.83
C GLU A 68 11.02 -13.42 21.42
N PHE A 69 10.30 -12.47 20.83
CA PHE A 69 10.49 -12.03 19.46
C PHE A 69 10.65 -10.52 19.41
N PHE A 70 11.84 -10.06 19.02
CA PHE A 70 12.20 -8.63 18.98
C PHE A 70 12.59 -8.15 17.59
N ALA A 71 12.36 -8.98 16.56
CA ALA A 71 12.89 -8.70 15.24
C ALA A 71 12.24 -7.45 14.62
N LYS A 72 13.05 -6.67 13.91
CA LYS A 72 12.63 -5.61 13.01
C LYS A 72 12.87 -6.05 11.57
N PHE A 73 11.98 -5.61 10.67
CA PHE A 73 12.01 -6.01 9.27
C PHE A 73 12.52 -4.86 8.40
N ILE A 74 13.43 -5.17 7.48
CA ILE A 74 13.81 -4.30 6.38
C ILE A 74 13.45 -5.05 5.10
N LEU A 75 12.64 -4.42 4.26
CA LEU A 75 12.19 -4.97 2.98
C LEU A 75 12.84 -4.17 1.87
N CYS A 76 13.57 -4.83 0.98
CA CYS A 76 14.14 -4.24 -0.21
C CYS A 76 13.40 -4.76 -1.45
N SER A 77 13.06 -3.88 -2.38
CA SER A 77 12.50 -4.27 -3.67
C SER A 77 12.94 -3.30 -4.75
N ASN A 78 13.15 -3.82 -5.95
CA ASN A 78 13.36 -3.02 -7.16
C ASN A 78 12.03 -2.64 -7.85
N ASN A 79 10.91 -3.21 -7.41
CA ASN A 79 9.58 -2.85 -7.88
C ASN A 79 9.03 -1.72 -7.01
N GLU A 80 8.75 -0.56 -7.60
CA GLU A 80 8.26 0.61 -6.86
C GLU A 80 6.74 0.57 -6.62
N ASP A 81 6.01 -0.14 -7.48
CA ASP A 81 4.55 0.02 -7.59
C ASP A 81 3.77 -1.06 -6.86
N ASN A 82 4.27 -2.29 -6.83
CA ASN A 82 3.48 -3.43 -6.33
C ASN A 82 4.36 -4.55 -5.80
N PHE A 83 5.13 -4.26 -4.74
CA PHE A 83 5.93 -5.27 -4.04
C PHE A 83 5.26 -5.82 -2.78
N ILE A 84 4.29 -5.08 -2.24
CA ILE A 84 3.53 -5.46 -1.05
C ILE A 84 2.15 -4.79 -1.09
N LYS A 85 1.12 -5.51 -0.68
CA LYS A 85 -0.23 -4.96 -0.54
C LYS A 85 -0.39 -4.28 0.81
N ILE A 86 -0.54 -2.96 0.81
CA ILE A 86 -0.72 -2.15 2.02
C ILE A 86 -2.05 -1.40 1.95
N ASP A 87 -2.81 -1.51 3.04
CA ASP A 87 -4.10 -0.85 3.21
C ASP A 87 -3.94 0.66 3.47
N SER A 88 -5.01 1.42 3.21
CA SER A 88 -5.00 2.87 3.34
C SER A 88 -4.75 3.39 4.76
N ASP A 89 -5.17 2.61 5.77
CA ASP A 89 -5.10 2.97 7.19
C ASP A 89 -3.91 2.29 7.91
N GLU A 90 -2.96 1.71 7.16
CA GLU A 90 -1.84 0.99 7.74
C GLU A 90 -0.72 1.91 8.24
N THR A 91 -0.18 1.60 9.42
CA THR A 91 0.78 2.46 10.14
C THR A 91 2.10 1.77 10.50
N ARG A 92 2.28 0.51 10.09
CA ARG A 92 3.47 -0.29 10.41
C ARG A 92 4.57 -0.23 9.35
N PHE A 93 4.28 0.35 8.19
CA PHE A 93 5.24 0.46 7.08
C PHE A 93 5.74 1.88 6.93
N TRP A 94 7.06 1.99 6.79
CA TRP A 94 7.73 3.21 6.37
C TRP A 94 8.45 2.91 5.07
N VAL A 95 7.94 3.45 3.97
CA VAL A 95 8.42 3.17 2.61
C VAL A 95 9.27 4.34 2.13
N LEU A 96 10.49 4.06 1.67
CA LEU A 96 11.42 5.06 1.18
C LEU A 96 11.88 4.69 -0.23
N LYS A 97 11.87 5.68 -1.13
CA LYS A 97 12.54 5.59 -2.42
C LYS A 97 13.98 6.06 -2.23
N ILE A 98 14.94 5.15 -2.40
CA ILE A 98 16.36 5.46 -2.24
C ILE A 98 16.89 5.96 -3.59
N PRO A 99 17.54 7.14 -3.65
CA PRO A 99 18.09 7.64 -4.90
C PRO A 99 19.26 6.79 -5.37
N SER A 100 19.39 6.63 -6.69
CA SER A 100 20.55 5.98 -7.29
C SER A 100 21.80 6.84 -7.14
N LEU A 101 22.95 6.19 -6.95
CA LEU A 101 24.25 6.86 -6.93
C LEU A 101 24.56 7.38 -8.33
N LYS A 102 24.99 8.66 -8.43
CA LYS A 102 25.36 9.29 -9.70
C LYS A 102 26.72 8.84 -10.22
N THR A 103 27.60 8.46 -9.31
CA THR A 103 28.97 8.04 -9.58
C THR A 103 29.20 6.67 -8.97
N GLU A 104 29.71 5.76 -9.78
CA GLU A 104 30.07 4.43 -9.32
C GLU A 104 31.43 4.47 -8.61
N GLU A 105 31.52 3.79 -7.46
CA GLU A 105 32.73 3.73 -6.67
C GLU A 105 33.10 2.28 -6.37
N ILE A 106 34.26 1.86 -6.86
CA ILE A 106 34.70 0.45 -6.84
C ILE A 106 34.85 -0.08 -5.40
N GLN A 107 35.23 0.77 -4.44
CA GLN A 107 35.49 0.40 -3.04
C GLN A 107 34.40 0.87 -2.07
N PHE A 108 33.20 1.16 -2.58
CA PHE A 108 32.11 1.78 -1.80
C PHE A 108 31.80 1.01 -0.51
N LEU A 109 31.71 -0.32 -0.56
CA LEU A 109 31.42 -1.15 0.61
C LEU A 109 32.50 -1.07 1.70
N GLU A 110 33.77 -0.97 1.32
CA GLU A 110 34.86 -0.89 2.30
C GLU A 110 34.89 0.50 2.95
N ARG A 111 34.68 1.58 2.18
CA ARG A 111 34.52 2.93 2.74
C ARG A 111 33.35 3.02 3.72
N LEU A 112 32.20 2.41 3.38
CA LEU A 112 31.06 2.34 4.31
C LEU A 112 31.39 1.59 5.61
N LYS A 113 32.25 0.55 5.55
CA LYS A 113 32.70 -0.16 6.75
C LYS A 113 33.66 0.69 7.58
N GLU A 114 34.54 1.45 6.95
CA GLU A 114 35.45 2.39 7.62
C GLU A 114 34.69 3.49 8.39
N GLU A 115 33.51 3.88 7.91
CA GLU A 115 32.64 4.86 8.57
C GLU A 115 31.84 4.30 9.77
N ILE A 116 31.75 2.98 9.93
CA ILE A 116 30.93 2.33 10.99
C ILE A 116 31.21 2.91 12.39
N PRO A 117 32.47 3.09 12.83
CA PRO A 117 32.73 3.63 14.16
C PRO A 117 32.15 5.04 14.36
N ALA A 118 32.29 5.92 13.36
CA ALA A 118 31.74 7.26 13.40
C ALA A 118 30.21 7.24 13.36
N PHE A 119 29.62 6.38 12.53
CA PHE A 119 28.18 6.19 12.46
C PHE A 119 27.59 5.71 13.79
N LEU A 120 28.22 4.71 14.45
CA LEU A 120 27.77 4.22 15.75
C LEU A 120 27.91 5.28 16.85
N PHE A 121 29.01 6.04 16.83
CA PHE A 121 29.19 7.18 17.73
C PHE A 121 28.05 8.19 17.56
N TYR A 122 27.75 8.58 16.32
CA TYR A 122 26.63 9.48 16.03
C TYR A 122 25.30 8.91 16.53
N LEU A 123 25.01 7.63 16.28
CA LEU A 123 23.76 7.01 16.72
C LEU A 123 23.58 7.04 18.25
N GLN A 124 24.66 6.91 19.02
CA GLN A 124 24.62 6.91 20.49
C GLN A 124 24.44 8.32 21.09
N HIS A 125 24.91 9.35 20.40
CA HIS A 125 24.95 10.72 20.94
C HIS A 125 23.97 11.69 20.28
N ARG A 126 23.29 11.27 19.19
CA ARG A 126 22.29 12.11 18.53
C ARG A 126 21.06 12.34 19.41
N GLU A 127 20.49 13.53 19.28
CA GLU A 127 19.14 13.78 19.76
C GLU A 127 18.13 13.20 18.75
N LEU A 128 17.12 12.49 19.26
CA LEU A 128 16.07 11.95 18.40
C LEU A 128 15.16 13.09 17.94
N ALA A 129 14.99 13.21 16.62
CA ALA A 129 14.14 14.25 16.02
C ALA A 129 12.64 14.08 16.35
N THR A 130 12.24 12.90 16.83
CA THR A 130 10.85 12.58 17.17
C THR A 130 10.75 11.95 18.55
N ALA A 131 9.69 12.29 19.27
CA ALA A 131 9.32 11.63 20.52
C ALA A 131 8.46 10.39 20.26
N HIS A 132 8.51 9.43 21.18
CA HIS A 132 7.66 8.24 21.18
C HIS A 132 6.20 8.63 21.43
N LYS A 133 5.39 8.70 20.37
CA LYS A 133 3.98 9.13 20.44
C LYS A 133 2.97 7.99 20.32
N THR A 134 3.37 6.87 19.75
CA THR A 134 2.51 5.72 19.47
C THR A 134 3.22 4.43 19.86
N ARG A 135 2.51 3.29 19.86
CA ARG A 135 3.13 1.95 20.01
C ARG A 135 4.22 1.69 18.97
N MET A 136 4.13 2.31 17.79
CA MET A 136 5.09 2.20 16.69
C MET A 136 6.09 3.37 16.65
N TRP A 137 6.22 4.13 17.75
CA TRP A 137 6.98 5.37 17.88
C TRP A 137 6.42 6.56 17.08
N PHE A 138 6.19 6.38 15.78
CA PHE A 138 5.80 7.43 14.83
C PHE A 138 4.27 7.57 14.68
N THR A 139 3.80 8.77 14.35
CA THR A 139 2.40 9.02 13.95
C THR A 139 2.18 8.70 12.47
N PRO A 140 0.94 8.43 12.02
CA PRO A 140 0.65 8.16 10.61
C PRO A 140 1.18 9.26 9.68
N GLU A 141 1.10 10.52 10.08
CA GLU A 141 1.57 11.67 9.30
C GLU A 141 3.09 11.65 9.11
N GLN A 142 3.84 11.15 10.10
CA GLN A 142 5.31 11.11 10.04
C GLN A 142 5.84 10.04 9.09
N ILE A 143 5.10 8.95 8.90
CA ILE A 143 5.47 7.84 8.01
C ILE A 143 4.82 7.94 6.63
N ASN A 144 3.95 8.93 6.41
CA ASN A 144 3.22 9.15 5.17
C ASN A 144 4.11 9.74 4.06
N THR A 145 4.99 8.91 3.51
CA THR A 145 5.90 9.28 2.42
C THR A 145 5.21 9.20 1.06
N ASN A 146 5.74 9.90 0.06
CA ASN A 146 5.24 9.82 -1.32
C ASN A 146 5.33 8.39 -1.88
N ALA A 147 6.40 7.66 -1.56
CA ALA A 147 6.56 6.26 -1.97
C ALA A 147 5.47 5.36 -1.37
N LEU A 148 5.12 5.56 -0.08
CA LEU A 148 4.03 4.82 0.56
C LEU A 148 2.68 5.13 -0.12
N LYS A 149 2.38 6.41 -0.39
CA LYS A 149 1.16 6.83 -1.09
C LYS A 149 1.05 6.20 -2.48
N ASN A 150 2.14 6.20 -3.25
CA ASN A 150 2.17 5.61 -4.58
C ASN A 150 1.87 4.11 -4.53
N LEU A 151 2.49 3.39 -3.60
CA LEU A 151 2.23 1.97 -3.42
C LEU A 151 0.78 1.68 -2.98
N MET A 152 0.21 2.46 -2.06
CA MET A 152 -1.20 2.33 -1.67
C MET A 152 -2.16 2.62 -2.83
N ARG A 153 -1.81 3.58 -3.72
CA ARG A 153 -2.59 3.89 -4.94
C ARG A 153 -2.49 2.76 -5.96
N ASN A 154 -1.32 2.16 -6.11
CA ASN A 154 -1.07 1.10 -7.08
C ASN A 154 -1.62 -0.27 -6.66
N ASN A 155 -1.76 -0.52 -5.36
CA ASN A 155 -2.47 -1.68 -4.83
C ASN A 155 -3.98 -1.67 -5.09
N ARG A 156 -4.56 -0.54 -5.53
CA ARG A 156 -6.00 -0.46 -5.78
C ARG A 156 -6.43 -1.32 -6.95
N ASN A 157 -7.63 -1.87 -6.82
CA ASN A 157 -8.19 -2.78 -7.80
C ASN A 157 -8.33 -2.10 -9.18
N ARG A 158 -7.97 -2.81 -10.25
CA ARG A 158 -8.12 -2.33 -11.63
C ARG A 158 -9.55 -1.90 -11.95
N VAL A 159 -10.54 -2.58 -11.35
CA VAL A 159 -11.96 -2.23 -11.47
C VAL A 159 -12.24 -0.84 -10.89
N GLU A 160 -11.63 -0.48 -9.76
CA GLU A 160 -11.79 0.83 -9.15
C GLU A 160 -11.18 1.94 -10.00
N LYS A 161 -9.94 1.72 -10.49
CA LYS A 161 -9.24 2.71 -11.33
C LYS A 161 -10.04 3.03 -12.59
N GLU A 162 -10.55 2.00 -13.27
CA GLU A 162 -11.37 2.19 -14.46
C GLU A 162 -12.70 2.86 -14.14
N LEU A 163 -13.38 2.44 -13.06
CA LEU A 163 -14.65 3.05 -12.67
C LEU A 163 -14.46 4.54 -12.34
N ALA A 164 -13.40 4.89 -11.60
CA ALA A 164 -13.06 6.27 -11.29
C ALA A 164 -12.76 7.08 -12.56
N SER A 165 -12.01 6.53 -13.50
CA SER A 165 -11.70 7.17 -14.79
C SER A 165 -12.95 7.49 -15.60
N ILE A 166 -13.89 6.54 -15.71
CA ILE A 166 -15.15 6.76 -16.43
C ILE A 166 -15.99 7.84 -15.74
N LEU A 167 -16.07 7.81 -14.42
CA LEU A 167 -16.84 8.79 -13.66
C LEU A 167 -16.26 10.20 -13.78
N LEU A 168 -14.94 10.34 -13.75
CA LEU A 168 -14.25 11.62 -13.97
C LEU A 168 -14.52 12.15 -15.38
N SER A 169 -14.40 11.31 -16.41
CA SER A 169 -14.71 11.68 -17.80
C SER A 169 -16.16 12.13 -17.96
N LEU A 170 -17.11 11.48 -17.27
CA LEU A 170 -18.50 11.91 -17.25
C LEU A 170 -18.67 13.27 -16.55
N MET A 171 -18.05 13.45 -15.39
CA MET A 171 -18.08 14.73 -14.66
C MET A 171 -17.53 15.89 -15.49
N GLU A 172 -16.49 15.66 -16.28
CA GLU A 172 -15.93 16.63 -17.21
C GLU A 172 -16.84 16.90 -18.41
N THR A 173 -17.41 15.85 -19.01
CA THR A 173 -18.27 15.97 -20.20
C THR A 173 -19.55 16.76 -19.92
N PHE A 174 -20.13 16.58 -18.74
CA PHE A 174 -21.40 17.24 -18.35
C PHE A 174 -21.22 18.42 -17.42
N ASP A 175 -19.98 18.80 -17.08
CA ASP A 175 -19.64 19.88 -16.15
C ASP A 175 -20.39 19.76 -14.81
N VAL A 176 -20.25 18.60 -14.17
CA VAL A 176 -20.88 18.29 -12.87
C VAL A 176 -19.85 17.92 -11.82
N ASP A 177 -20.07 18.38 -10.58
CA ASP A 177 -19.19 18.12 -9.43
C ASP A 177 -19.52 16.83 -8.67
N GLU A 178 -20.68 16.23 -8.94
CA GLU A 178 -21.12 14.98 -8.31
C GLU A 178 -21.85 14.07 -9.29
N VAL A 179 -21.70 12.75 -9.09
CA VAL A 179 -22.40 11.72 -9.86
C VAL A 179 -23.05 10.73 -8.91
N ASN A 180 -24.27 10.33 -9.28
CA ASN A 180 -25.04 9.35 -8.54
C ASN A 180 -24.98 8.01 -9.27
N LEU A 181 -24.59 6.95 -8.55
CA LEU A 181 -24.29 5.66 -9.15
C LEU A 181 -24.89 4.51 -8.33
N CYS A 182 -25.68 3.64 -8.97
CA CYS A 182 -26.03 2.34 -8.39
C CYS A 182 -25.00 1.27 -8.81
N PRO A 183 -24.79 0.20 -8.01
CA PRO A 183 -23.92 -0.91 -8.40
C PRO A 183 -24.28 -1.56 -9.75
N LEU A 184 -25.58 -1.58 -10.09
CA LEU A 184 -26.04 -2.13 -11.37
C LEU A 184 -25.64 -1.23 -12.55
N ASP A 185 -25.67 0.09 -12.37
CA ASP A 185 -25.27 1.04 -13.41
C ASP A 185 -23.76 0.96 -13.62
N ALA A 186 -22.99 0.93 -12.52
CA ALA A 186 -21.54 0.71 -12.55
C ALA A 186 -21.18 -0.56 -13.32
N LEU A 187 -21.91 -1.67 -13.08
CA LEU A 187 -21.70 -2.93 -13.79
C LEU A 187 -21.97 -2.79 -15.29
N GLN A 188 -23.08 -2.15 -15.67
CA GLN A 188 -23.45 -1.98 -17.07
C GLN A 188 -22.43 -1.16 -17.84
N VAL A 189 -21.92 -0.11 -17.20
CA VAL A 189 -20.89 0.79 -17.74
C VAL A 189 -19.55 0.06 -17.85
N LEU A 190 -19.10 -0.62 -16.79
CA LEU A 190 -17.84 -1.38 -16.81
C LEU A 190 -17.88 -2.55 -17.79
N ASN A 191 -19.03 -3.20 -18.00
CA ASN A 191 -19.17 -4.25 -19.01
C ASN A 191 -18.99 -3.76 -20.46
N ARG A 192 -19.02 -2.44 -20.70
CA ARG A 192 -18.66 -1.84 -21.99
C ARG A 192 -17.15 -1.68 -22.16
N THR A 193 -16.39 -1.78 -21.07
CA THR A 193 -14.92 -1.80 -21.09
C THR A 193 -14.40 -3.22 -21.24
N ARG A 194 -13.07 -3.38 -21.26
CA ARG A 194 -12.41 -4.70 -21.27
C ARG A 194 -12.31 -5.33 -19.88
N ILE A 195 -12.81 -4.68 -18.83
CA ILE A 195 -12.70 -5.14 -17.44
C ILE A 195 -13.91 -5.98 -17.07
N ARG A 196 -13.64 -7.20 -16.58
CA ARG A 196 -14.66 -8.09 -16.04
C ARG A 196 -14.82 -7.84 -14.54
N THR A 197 -16.07 -7.67 -14.10
CA THR A 197 -16.43 -7.50 -12.69
C THR A 197 -17.85 -8.04 -12.45
N ASP A 198 -18.29 -8.05 -11.19
CA ASP A 198 -19.63 -8.47 -10.78
C ASP A 198 -20.25 -7.51 -9.76
N LEU A 199 -21.55 -7.69 -9.47
CA LEU A 199 -22.27 -6.85 -8.50
C LEU A 199 -21.72 -6.95 -7.07
N THR A 200 -21.15 -8.09 -6.69
CA THR A 200 -20.63 -8.31 -5.33
C THR A 200 -19.38 -7.47 -5.13
N GLN A 201 -18.47 -7.51 -6.09
CA GLN A 201 -17.26 -6.70 -6.11
C GLN A 201 -17.58 -5.21 -6.15
N LEU A 202 -18.53 -4.77 -6.97
CA LEU A 202 -18.90 -3.36 -7.04
C LEU A 202 -19.57 -2.85 -5.75
N ARG A 203 -20.39 -3.68 -5.09
CA ARG A 203 -20.94 -3.34 -3.77
C ARG A 203 -19.85 -3.22 -2.71
N GLN A 204 -18.86 -4.12 -2.76
CA GLN A 204 -17.70 -4.09 -1.86
C GLN A 204 -16.89 -2.81 -2.06
N ILE A 205 -16.58 -2.47 -3.33
CA ILE A 205 -15.87 -1.24 -3.69
C ILE A 205 -16.60 -0.01 -3.16
N LEU A 206 -17.86 0.18 -3.54
CA LEU A 206 -18.59 1.41 -3.20
C LEU A 206 -18.81 1.54 -1.69
N LYS A 207 -19.11 0.44 -0.99
CA LYS A 207 -19.48 0.48 0.43
C LYS A 207 -18.28 0.39 1.38
N LYS A 208 -17.32 -0.48 1.12
CA LYS A 208 -16.21 -0.76 2.07
C LYS A 208 -14.94 -0.06 1.67
N ASP A 209 -14.58 -0.11 0.39
CA ASP A 209 -13.28 0.38 -0.06
C ASP A 209 -13.33 1.92 -0.21
N TRP A 210 -14.40 2.44 -0.83
CA TRP A 210 -14.64 3.88 -0.96
C TRP A 210 -15.41 4.47 0.24
N LYS A 211 -15.88 3.61 1.16
CA LYS A 211 -16.58 3.99 2.38
C LYS A 211 -17.78 4.94 2.14
N LEU A 212 -18.48 4.79 1.01
CA LEU A 212 -19.62 5.64 0.65
C LEU A 212 -20.93 5.16 1.28
N ASN A 213 -21.80 6.11 1.57
CA ASN A 213 -23.13 5.85 2.10
C ASN A 213 -24.16 5.78 0.97
N ASN A 214 -24.94 4.71 0.95
CA ASN A 214 -26.07 4.58 0.03
C ASN A 214 -27.26 5.37 0.57
N GLN A 215 -28.07 5.93 -0.31
CA GLN A 215 -29.32 6.58 0.09
C GLN A 215 -30.31 5.56 0.72
N ASP A 216 -30.90 5.94 1.85
CA ASP A 216 -31.87 5.08 2.58
C ASP A 216 -33.15 4.82 1.78
N ASN A 217 -33.57 5.83 1.00
CA ASN A 217 -34.82 5.84 0.25
C ASN A 217 -34.56 5.95 -1.25
N SER A 218 -35.45 5.35 -2.05
CA SER A 218 -35.36 5.42 -3.51
C SER A 218 -35.69 6.84 -3.98
N ARG A 219 -34.67 7.56 -4.46
CA ARG A 219 -34.76 8.94 -4.96
C ARG A 219 -34.55 8.98 -6.47
N LYS A 220 -34.98 10.07 -7.11
CA LYS A 220 -34.68 10.30 -8.53
C LYS A 220 -33.20 10.66 -8.67
N TYR A 221 -32.55 10.17 -9.72
CA TYR A 221 -31.17 10.52 -10.08
C TYR A 221 -30.96 10.39 -11.58
N GLN A 222 -29.83 10.93 -12.05
CA GLN A 222 -29.38 10.81 -13.42
C GLN A 222 -28.44 9.61 -13.53
N LYS A 223 -28.84 8.59 -14.29
CA LYS A 223 -28.04 7.38 -14.51
C LYS A 223 -27.16 7.57 -15.74
N MET A 224 -25.89 7.19 -15.59
CA MET A 224 -24.94 7.08 -16.70
C MET A 224 -25.26 5.88 -17.60
N VAL A 225 -25.25 6.13 -18.91
CA VAL A 225 -25.29 5.11 -19.95
C VAL A 225 -24.17 5.38 -20.96
N ILE A 226 -23.45 4.32 -21.34
CA ILE A 226 -22.49 4.32 -22.44
C ILE A 226 -23.15 3.64 -23.65
N TRP A 227 -23.29 4.38 -24.73
CA TRP A 227 -23.79 3.91 -26.02
C TRP A 227 -22.71 3.16 -26.82
N GLN A 228 -23.11 2.44 -27.88
CA GLN A 228 -22.19 1.60 -28.66
C GLN A 228 -21.13 2.42 -29.44
N ASP A 229 -21.45 3.67 -29.76
CA ASP A 229 -20.57 4.64 -30.40
C ASP A 229 -19.60 5.33 -29.41
N GLY A 230 -19.68 4.99 -28.12
CA GLY A 230 -18.88 5.60 -27.06
C GLY A 230 -19.48 6.89 -26.50
N GLY A 231 -20.68 7.29 -26.95
CA GLY A 231 -21.39 8.44 -26.39
C GLY A 231 -21.79 8.20 -24.93
N LEU A 232 -21.59 9.22 -24.09
CA LEU A 232 -22.09 9.25 -22.72
C LEU A 232 -23.43 9.97 -22.68
N GLU A 233 -24.39 9.42 -21.95
CA GLU A 233 -25.68 10.07 -21.69
C GLU A 233 -26.11 9.90 -20.23
N LEU A 234 -26.83 10.91 -19.73
CA LEU A 234 -27.47 10.92 -18.42
C LEU A 234 -28.98 10.78 -18.58
N ILE A 235 -29.54 9.68 -18.07
CA ILE A 235 -30.96 9.35 -18.18
C ILE A 235 -31.64 9.43 -16.81
N PRO A 236 -32.79 10.12 -16.69
CA PRO A 236 -33.50 10.21 -15.42
C PRO A 236 -34.08 8.84 -15.01
N THR A 237 -33.79 8.43 -13.78
CA THR A 237 -34.26 7.17 -13.20
C THR A 237 -34.53 7.32 -11.71
N LYS A 238 -34.99 6.24 -11.05
CA LYS A 238 -35.28 6.20 -9.61
C LYS A 238 -34.63 4.97 -8.97
N GLY A 239 -33.94 5.16 -7.85
CA GLY A 239 -33.24 4.09 -7.16
C GLY A 239 -32.53 4.55 -5.89
N ARG A 240 -31.80 3.62 -5.26
CA ARG A 240 -30.89 3.89 -4.15
C ARG A 240 -29.47 3.85 -4.69
N TYR A 241 -28.83 5.02 -4.70
CA TYR A 241 -27.53 5.25 -5.29
C TYR A 241 -26.53 5.72 -4.24
N TYR A 242 -25.25 5.60 -4.57
CA TYR A 242 -24.16 6.28 -3.89
C TYR A 242 -23.91 7.61 -4.60
N THR A 243 -23.63 8.66 -3.83
CA THR A 243 -23.20 9.96 -4.36
C THR A 243 -21.68 10.02 -4.28
N ILE A 244 -21.05 10.33 -5.40
CA ILE A 244 -19.60 10.38 -5.54
C ILE A 244 -19.23 11.79 -5.99
N GLU A 245 -18.43 12.47 -5.17
CA GLU A 245 -17.94 13.81 -5.48
C GLU A 245 -16.69 13.74 -6.37
N LYS A 246 -16.55 14.71 -7.28
CA LYS A 246 -15.35 14.89 -8.11
C LYS A 246 -14.10 15.08 -7.25
N SER A 247 -14.22 15.88 -6.19
CA SER A 247 -13.16 16.13 -5.20
C SER A 247 -12.61 14.84 -4.58
N PHE A 248 -13.48 13.88 -4.27
CA PHE A 248 -13.13 12.56 -3.77
C PHE A 248 -12.36 11.78 -4.83
N LEU A 249 -12.86 11.73 -6.07
CA LEU A 249 -12.18 11.00 -7.14
C LEU A 249 -10.80 11.59 -7.44
N LEU A 250 -10.64 12.90 -7.52
CA LEU A 250 -9.34 13.54 -7.78
C LEU A 250 -8.34 13.25 -6.65
N ARG A 251 -8.74 13.45 -5.39
CA ARG A 251 -7.89 13.16 -4.23
C ARG A 251 -7.42 11.70 -4.19
N HIS A 252 -8.28 10.79 -4.61
CA HIS A 252 -8.03 9.38 -4.48
C HIS A 252 -7.37 8.77 -5.73
N PHE A 253 -7.72 9.18 -6.94
CA PHE A 253 -7.38 8.47 -8.19
C PHE A 253 -6.59 9.29 -9.20
N GLU A 254 -6.43 10.60 -9.04
CA GLU A 254 -5.63 11.40 -9.96
C GLU A 254 -4.13 11.20 -9.69
N ASP A 255 -3.38 11.03 -10.77
CA ASP A 255 -1.93 10.92 -10.70
C ASP A 255 -1.33 12.29 -10.39
N LEU A 256 -0.79 12.46 -9.19
CA LEU A 256 0.18 13.52 -8.89
C LEU A 256 1.48 13.26 -9.67
N GLU A 257 1.45 13.30 -11.01
CA GLU A 257 2.66 13.41 -11.85
C GLU A 257 3.21 14.85 -11.89
N ASN A 258 2.54 15.82 -11.25
CA ASN A 258 2.86 17.25 -11.40
C ASN A 258 3.65 17.90 -10.24
N ASP A 259 4.19 17.14 -9.27
CA ASP A 259 4.87 17.75 -8.11
C ASP A 259 6.41 17.70 -8.17
N GLU A 260 7.00 17.13 -9.22
CA GLU A 260 8.46 17.19 -9.46
C GLU A 260 8.91 18.43 -10.26
N THR A 261 7.97 19.25 -10.77
CA THR A 261 8.29 20.50 -11.50
C THR A 261 8.19 21.77 -10.66
N MET A 262 7.89 21.68 -9.36
CA MET A 262 7.75 22.85 -8.47
C MET A 262 8.74 22.84 -7.30
N ARG A 263 9.99 22.44 -7.56
CA ARG A 263 11.15 22.68 -6.69
C ARG A 263 12.38 23.02 -7.53
N GLU A 264 12.35 24.21 -8.12
CA GLU A 264 13.57 24.98 -8.42
C GLU A 264 13.88 25.90 -7.24
#